data_AF-A0A7C3I6U8-F1
#
_entry.id   AF-A0A7C3I6U8-F1
#
_cell.length_a   1.000
_cell.length_b   1.000
_cell.length_c   1.000
_cell.angle_alpha   90.00
_cell.angle_beta   90.00
_cell.angle_gamma   90.00
#
_symmetry.space_group_name_H-M   'P 1'
#
loop_
_entity.id
_entity.type
_entity.pdbx_description
1 polymer ?
#
loop_
_entity_poly.entity_id
_entity_poly.type
_entity_poly.pdbx_seq_one_letter_code
_entity_poly.pdbx_strand_id
1 'polypeptide(L)'
;MFIAIIVIFILGYTAIALEHPLKINKSATALFLAVILWVLFMLSGETILVNPAEYYDYLAKNPEGSFWDWLSHVALLEHLGEISEIIFFLMGAMTIVELTDGHQGFRVITDRIKTTNKVKLIWIVSFITFFLSSALDNLTTSIVMIALLRKLIADKHERWFFGGMVILAANTGG
;
A
#
# COMPACT_ATOMS: atom_id res chain seq x y z
N MET A 1 -8.94 25.48 16.13
CA MET A 1 -9.25 24.41 15.14
C MET A 1 -8.08 23.44 14.91
N PHE A 2 -6.81 23.87 15.02
CA PHE A 2 -5.65 22.98 14.87
C PHE A 2 -5.65 21.78 15.82
N ILE A 3 -5.86 22.03 17.12
CA ILE A 3 -5.94 20.96 18.13
C ILE A 3 -7.07 19.97 17.80
N ALA A 4 -8.20 20.46 17.25
CA ALA A 4 -9.30 19.59 16.84
C ALA A 4 -8.90 18.68 15.67
N ILE A 5 -8.17 19.18 14.68
CA ILE A 5 -7.61 18.38 13.58
C ILE A 5 -6.71 17.27 14.14
N ILE A 6 -5.79 17.60 15.06
CA ILE A 6 -4.90 16.61 15.69
C ILE A 6 -5.70 15.55 16.46
N VAL A 7 -6.65 15.98 17.29
CA VAL A 7 -7.48 15.06 18.08
C VAL A 7 -8.28 14.14 17.17
N ILE A 8 -8.92 14.68 16.13
CA ILE A 8 -9.69 13.89 15.17
C ILE A 8 -8.79 12.92 14.40
N PHE A 9 -7.60 13.37 13.99
CA PHE A 9 -6.61 12.51 13.35
C PHE A 9 -6.23 11.33 14.24
N ILE A 10 -5.85 11.59 15.50
CA ILE A 10 -5.47 10.53 16.45
C ILE A 10 -6.64 9.58 16.71
N LEU A 11 -7.84 10.10 16.94
CA LEU A 11 -9.02 9.27 17.20
C LEU A 11 -9.40 8.42 16.00
N GLY A 12 -9.40 9.00 14.80
CA GLY A 12 -9.71 8.29 13.56
C GLY A 12 -8.67 7.22 13.27
N TYR A 13 -7.38 7.53 13.40
CA TYR A 13 -6.30 6.56 13.18
C TYR A 13 -6.34 5.44 14.22
N THR A 14 -6.66 5.76 15.48
CA THR A 14 -6.88 4.77 16.54
C THR A 14 -8.07 3.87 16.20
N ALA A 15 -9.16 4.43 15.68
CA ALA A 15 -10.32 3.64 15.24
C ALA A 15 -9.99 2.70 14.07
N ILE A 16 -9.12 3.12 13.15
CA ILE A 16 -8.59 2.26 12.07
C ILE A 16 -7.74 1.13 12.68
N ALA A 17 -6.82 1.43 13.59
CA ALA A 17 -5.97 0.42 14.24
C ALA A 17 -6.78 -0.58 15.09
N LEU A 18 -7.85 -0.11 15.73
CA LEU A 18 -8.76 -0.90 16.56
C LEU A 18 -9.96 -1.46 15.78
N GLU A 19 -9.87 -1.59 14.45
CA GLU A 19 -10.93 -2.12 13.60
C GLU A 19 -11.51 -3.45 14.13
N HIS A 20 -10.62 -4.41 14.44
CA HIS A 20 -11.02 -5.75 14.88
C HIS A 20 -11.80 -5.76 16.21
N PRO A 21 -11.33 -5.10 17.30
CA PRO A 21 -12.11 -5.02 18.54
C PRO A 21 -13.36 -4.14 18.42
N LEU A 22 -13.35 -3.08 17.60
CA LEU A 22 -14.50 -2.17 17.44
C LEU A 22 -15.55 -2.69 16.46
N LYS A 23 -15.21 -3.67 15.61
CA LYS A 23 -16.08 -4.23 14.55
C LYS A 23 -16.61 -3.17 13.56
N ILE A 24 -15.82 -2.13 13.32
CA ILE A 24 -16.10 -1.09 12.33
C ILE A 24 -15.32 -1.45 11.05
N ASN A 25 -15.74 -0.95 9.88
CA ASN A 25 -15.01 -1.16 8.63
C ASN A 25 -13.85 -0.15 8.50
N LYS A 26 -12.60 -0.62 8.37
CA LYS A 26 -11.42 0.27 8.25
C LYS A 26 -11.52 1.27 7.10
N SER A 27 -12.02 0.84 5.95
CA SER A 27 -12.07 1.66 4.74
C SER A 27 -13.10 2.77 4.90
N ALA A 28 -14.26 2.46 5.50
CA ALA A 28 -15.27 3.44 5.83
C ALA A 28 -14.75 4.47 6.85
N THR A 29 -14.07 4.02 7.91
CA THR A 29 -13.46 4.91 8.91
C THR A 29 -12.38 5.80 8.31
N ALA A 30 -11.50 5.25 7.46
CA ALA A 30 -10.44 6.00 6.79
C ALA A 30 -11.01 7.06 5.83
N LEU A 31 -12.01 6.70 5.02
CA LEU A 31 -12.67 7.62 4.11
C LEU A 31 -13.36 8.77 4.88
N PHE A 32 -14.08 8.43 5.94
CA PHE A 32 -14.77 9.41 6.77
C PHE A 32 -13.78 10.35 7.47
N LEU A 33 -12.70 9.80 8.02
CA LEU A 33 -11.61 10.58 8.62
C LEU A 33 -10.99 11.55 7.60
N ALA A 34 -10.67 11.08 6.40
CA ALA A 34 -10.11 11.90 5.33
C ALA A 34 -11.03 13.07 4.97
N VAL A 35 -12.32 12.81 4.75
CA VAL A 35 -13.31 13.86 4.43
C VAL A 35 -13.42 14.88 5.56
N ILE A 36 -13.49 14.45 6.82
CA ILE A 36 -13.55 15.39 7.95
C ILE A 36 -12.29 16.24 8.03
N LEU A 37 -11.12 15.63 7.92
CA LEU A 37 -9.85 16.36 8.00
C LEU A 37 -9.72 17.36 6.85
N TRP A 38 -10.12 17.00 5.63
CA TRP A 38 -10.17 17.93 4.50
C TRP A 38 -11.14 19.08 4.73
N VAL A 39 -12.35 18.81 5.26
CA VAL A 39 -13.32 19.88 5.57
C VAL A 39 -12.78 20.82 6.65
N LEU A 40 -12.16 20.29 7.70
CA LEU A 40 -11.57 21.12 8.75
C LEU A 40 -10.36 21.91 8.25
N PHE A 41 -9.55 21.31 7.38
CA PHE A 41 -8.42 21.96 6.76
C PHE A 41 -8.85 23.05 5.78
N MET A 42 -9.92 22.81 5.02
CA MET A 42 -10.62 23.83 4.26
C MET A 42 -11.01 24.99 5.19
N LEU A 43 -11.84 24.75 6.21
CA LEU A 43 -12.38 25.80 7.09
C LEU A 43 -11.35 26.60 7.92
N SER A 44 -10.14 26.09 8.13
CA SER A 44 -9.17 26.73 9.04
C SER A 44 -7.70 26.66 8.66
N GLY A 45 -7.39 26.08 7.49
CA GLY A 45 -6.03 25.78 7.04
C GLY A 45 -5.14 27.00 6.90
N GLU A 46 -5.72 28.16 6.55
CA GLU A 46 -5.01 29.44 6.38
C GLU A 46 -4.19 29.83 7.63
N THR A 47 -4.66 29.45 8.82
CA THR A 47 -4.00 29.80 10.10
C THR A 47 -3.13 28.68 10.69
N ILE A 48 -3.11 27.50 10.08
CA ILE A 48 -2.78 26.26 10.79
C ILE A 48 -1.61 25.47 10.17
N LEU A 49 -1.51 25.38 8.83
CA LEU A 49 -0.49 24.52 8.18
C LEU A 49 0.08 25.09 6.88
N VAL A 50 -0.08 26.39 6.60
CA VAL A 50 0.46 26.97 5.37
C VAL A 50 1.98 26.99 5.47
N ASN A 51 2.66 26.16 4.67
CA ASN A 51 4.04 26.43 4.28
C ASN A 51 4.00 27.77 3.53
N PRO A 52 4.45 28.89 4.13
CA PRO A 52 4.17 30.20 3.57
C PRO A 52 4.78 30.33 2.17
N ALA A 53 5.87 29.61 1.90
CA ALA A 53 6.59 29.67 0.64
C ALA A 53 5.76 29.28 -0.59
N GLU A 54 5.05 28.15 -0.56
CA GLU A 54 4.30 27.65 -1.72
C GLU A 54 3.04 28.47 -1.99
N TYR A 55 2.35 28.89 -0.92
CA TYR A 55 1.19 29.76 -1.05
C TYR A 55 1.57 31.15 -1.55
N TYR A 56 2.67 31.75 -1.04
CA TYR A 56 3.13 33.04 -1.55
C TYR A 56 3.65 32.97 -2.99
N ASP A 57 4.32 31.89 -3.39
CA ASP A 57 4.73 31.68 -4.79
C ASP A 57 3.51 31.55 -5.71
N TYR A 58 2.47 30.84 -5.26
CA TYR A 58 1.21 30.76 -5.98
C TYR A 58 0.53 32.13 -6.14
N LEU A 59 0.45 32.94 -5.07
CA LEU A 59 -0.11 34.29 -5.15
C LEU A 59 0.71 35.24 -6.03
N ALA A 60 2.03 35.08 -6.08
CA ALA A 60 2.89 35.86 -6.97
C ALA A 60 2.58 35.58 -8.44
N LYS A 61 2.18 34.34 -8.77
CA LYS A 61 1.76 33.92 -10.12
C LYS A 61 0.27 34.19 -10.38
N ASN A 62 -0.56 34.22 -9.34
CA ASN A 62 -2.01 34.41 -9.40
C ASN A 62 -2.44 35.50 -8.41
N PRO A 63 -2.36 36.79 -8.79
CA PRO A 63 -2.62 37.90 -7.87
C PRO A 63 -4.05 37.96 -7.31
N GLU A 64 -5.02 37.40 -8.04
CA GLU A 64 -6.42 37.30 -7.62
C GLU A 64 -6.74 35.94 -6.96
N GLY A 65 -5.74 35.07 -6.83
CA GLY A 65 -5.87 33.76 -6.22
C GLY A 65 -6.22 33.86 -4.74
N SER A 66 -7.06 32.94 -4.26
CA SER A 66 -7.40 32.83 -2.84
C SER A 66 -6.73 31.61 -2.21
N PHE A 67 -6.67 31.56 -0.88
CA PHE A 67 -6.23 30.37 -0.15
C PHE A 67 -6.97 29.11 -0.61
N TRP A 68 -8.28 29.22 -0.84
CA TRP A 68 -9.15 28.14 -1.29
C TRP A 68 -8.79 27.63 -2.69
N ASP A 69 -8.38 28.53 -3.58
CA ASP A 69 -7.99 28.17 -4.94
C ASP A 69 -6.68 27.40 -4.93
N TRP A 70 -5.68 27.92 -4.22
CA TRP A 70 -4.40 27.23 -4.00
C TRP A 70 -4.60 25.86 -3.35
N LEU A 71 -5.38 25.81 -2.27
CA LEU A 71 -5.60 24.58 -1.52
C LEU A 71 -6.26 23.49 -2.38
N SER A 72 -7.28 23.85 -3.16
CA SER A 72 -8.04 22.88 -3.96
C SER A 72 -7.37 22.48 -5.28
N HIS A 73 -6.69 23.40 -5.96
CA HIS A 73 -6.11 23.14 -7.29
C HIS A 73 -4.62 22.82 -7.28
N VAL A 74 -3.92 23.12 -6.18
CA VAL A 74 -2.48 22.85 -6.04
C VAL A 74 -2.26 21.81 -4.95
N ALA A 75 -2.40 22.19 -3.67
CA ALA A 75 -1.95 21.34 -2.55
C ALA A 75 -2.73 20.01 -2.46
N LEU A 76 -4.06 20.05 -2.49
CA LEU A 76 -4.87 18.83 -2.44
C LEU A 76 -4.77 18.02 -3.73
N LEU A 77 -4.67 18.69 -4.89
CA LEU A 77 -4.62 18.02 -6.19
C LEU A 77 -3.31 17.26 -6.37
N GLU A 78 -2.18 17.84 -5.96
CA GLU A 78 -0.87 17.20 -5.97
C GLU A 78 -0.86 15.92 -5.12
N HIS A 79 -1.24 16.02 -3.84
CA HIS A 79 -1.31 14.85 -2.97
C HIS A 79 -2.34 13.81 -3.42
N LEU A 80 -3.50 14.26 -3.94
CA LEU A 80 -4.50 13.35 -4.50
C LEU A 80 -3.93 12.63 -5.74
N GLY A 81 -3.17 13.32 -6.57
CA GLY A 81 -2.50 12.77 -7.74
C GLY A 81 -1.50 11.68 -7.36
N GLU A 82 -0.59 11.98 -6.44
CA GLU A 82 0.42 11.03 -5.93
C GLU A 82 -0.24 9.77 -5.33
N ILE A 83 -1.25 9.95 -4.47
CA ILE A 83 -1.97 8.83 -3.86
C ILE A 83 -2.76 8.03 -4.91
N SER A 84 -3.39 8.71 -5.86
CA SER A 84 -4.14 8.06 -6.93
C SER A 84 -3.22 7.23 -7.81
N GLU A 85 -2.02 7.72 -8.15
CA GLU A 85 -1.01 6.97 -8.89
C GLU A 85 -0.67 5.65 -8.20
N ILE A 86 -0.38 5.70 -6.88
CA ILE A 86 -0.11 4.49 -6.08
C ILE A 86 -1.31 3.55 -6.11
N ILE A 87 -2.54 4.07 -5.94
CA ILE A 87 -3.76 3.24 -5.96
C ILE A 87 -3.95 2.58 -7.33
N PHE A 88 -3.80 3.31 -8.43
CA PHE A 88 -3.94 2.77 -9.79
C PHE A 88 -2.86 1.74 -10.08
N PHE A 89 -1.62 2.00 -9.66
CA PHE A 89 -0.52 1.04 -9.74
C PHE A 89 -0.83 -0.25 -8.99
N LEU A 90 -1.21 -0.16 -7.71
CA LEU A 90 -1.53 -1.31 -6.88
C LEU A 90 -2.78 -2.06 -7.38
N MET A 91 -3.80 -1.34 -7.85
CA MET A 91 -5.01 -1.94 -8.40
C MET A 91 -4.69 -2.73 -9.68
N GLY A 92 -3.90 -2.16 -10.58
CA GLY A 92 -3.44 -2.86 -11.79
C GLY A 92 -2.59 -4.08 -11.45
N ALA A 93 -1.58 -3.91 -10.58
CA ALA A 93 -0.68 -4.98 -10.15
C ALA A 93 -1.44 -6.13 -9.46
N MET A 94 -2.27 -5.82 -8.46
CA MET A 94 -3.07 -6.84 -7.76
C MET A 94 -4.06 -7.52 -8.69
N THR A 95 -4.68 -6.79 -9.62
CA THR A 95 -5.61 -7.40 -10.60
C THR A 95 -4.89 -8.39 -11.51
N ILE A 96 -3.72 -8.03 -12.04
CA ILE A 96 -2.93 -8.93 -12.88
C ILE A 96 -2.54 -10.19 -12.10
N VAL A 97 -2.15 -10.04 -10.83
CA VAL A 97 -1.77 -11.17 -9.98
C VAL A 97 -2.93 -12.08 -9.65
N GLU A 98 -4.09 -11.51 -9.30
CA GLU A 98 -5.30 -12.27 -9.01
C GLU A 98 -5.79 -13.04 -10.26
N LEU A 99 -5.82 -12.37 -11.43
CA LEU A 99 -6.17 -13.03 -12.69
C LEU A 99 -5.17 -14.13 -13.06
N THR A 100 -3.88 -13.88 -12.85
CA THR A 100 -2.82 -14.87 -13.12
C THR A 100 -2.98 -16.08 -12.21
N ASP A 101 -3.26 -15.91 -10.92
CA ASP A 101 -3.50 -17.04 -10.01
C ASP A 101 -4.81 -17.79 -10.35
N GLY A 102 -5.87 -17.06 -10.67
CA GLY A 102 -7.17 -17.61 -11.08
C GLY A 102 -7.08 -18.51 -12.32
N HIS A 103 -6.20 -18.16 -13.28
CA HIS A 103 -5.89 -18.97 -14.45
C HIS A 103 -4.74 -19.96 -14.25
N GLN A 104 -4.29 -20.16 -13.01
CA GLN A 104 -3.19 -21.03 -12.65
C GLN A 104 -1.85 -20.69 -13.33
N GLY A 105 -1.63 -19.44 -13.74
CA GLY A 105 -0.41 -18.99 -14.41
C GLY A 105 0.86 -19.29 -13.60
N PHE A 106 0.76 -19.21 -12.26
CA PHE A 106 1.86 -19.56 -11.38
C PHE A 106 2.19 -21.06 -11.32
N ARG A 107 1.30 -21.95 -11.82
CA ARG A 107 1.64 -23.38 -11.95
C ARG A 107 2.78 -23.62 -12.92
N VAL A 108 2.97 -22.76 -13.93
CA VAL A 108 4.10 -22.86 -14.84
C VAL A 108 5.44 -22.79 -14.10
N ILE A 109 5.49 -22.04 -12.99
CA ILE A 109 6.66 -21.93 -12.13
C ILE A 109 6.79 -23.20 -11.27
N THR A 110 5.72 -23.65 -10.61
CA THR A 110 5.78 -24.82 -9.71
C THR A 110 6.00 -26.13 -10.43
N ASP A 111 5.41 -26.32 -11.61
CA ASP A 111 5.50 -27.58 -12.36
C ASP A 111 6.93 -27.81 -12.92
N ARG A 112 7.76 -26.76 -12.95
CA ARG A 112 9.20 -26.83 -13.28
C ARG A 112 10.08 -27.18 -12.07
N ILE A 113 9.58 -27.05 -10.84
CA ILE A 113 10.31 -27.38 -9.63
C ILE A 113 10.10 -28.87 -9.30
N LYS A 114 11.09 -29.70 -9.62
CA LYS A 114 11.01 -31.16 -9.43
C LYS A 114 11.81 -31.70 -8.24
N THR A 115 12.54 -30.85 -7.52
CA THR A 115 13.42 -31.31 -6.44
C THR A 115 12.66 -31.56 -5.15
N THR A 116 12.96 -32.68 -4.48
CA THR A 116 12.45 -33.02 -3.14
C THR A 116 13.45 -32.72 -2.03
N ASN A 117 14.68 -32.31 -2.39
CA ASN A 117 15.70 -31.95 -1.41
C ASN A 117 15.38 -30.56 -0.83
N LYS A 118 15.11 -30.51 0.47
CA LYS A 118 14.68 -29.30 1.18
C LYS A 118 15.65 -28.13 1.00
N VAL A 119 16.96 -28.37 1.09
CA VAL A 119 17.98 -27.32 0.94
C VAL A 119 17.99 -26.75 -0.48
N LYS A 120 17.97 -27.62 -1.50
CA LYS A 120 17.87 -27.16 -2.91
C LYS A 120 16.58 -26.41 -3.16
N LEU A 121 15.47 -26.89 -2.60
CA LEU A 121 14.17 -26.24 -2.74
C LEU A 121 14.16 -24.82 -2.16
N ILE A 122 14.76 -24.61 -0.98
CA ILE A 122 14.88 -23.27 -0.36
C ILE A 122 15.59 -22.31 -1.31
N TRP A 123 16.73 -22.72 -1.86
CA TRP A 123 17.51 -21.87 -2.77
C TRP A 123 16.73 -21.54 -4.03
N ILE A 124 16.08 -22.53 -4.65
CA ILE A 124 15.28 -22.32 -5.87
C ILE A 124 14.12 -21.35 -5.57
N VAL A 125 13.37 -21.60 -4.51
CA VAL A 125 12.22 -20.75 -4.13
C VAL A 125 12.70 -19.33 -3.82
N SER A 126 13.77 -19.15 -3.04
CA SER A 126 14.29 -17.84 -2.67
C SER A 126 14.81 -17.07 -3.87
N PHE A 127 15.53 -17.73 -4.78
CA PHE A 127 16.04 -17.09 -6.00
C PHE A 127 14.91 -16.68 -6.94
N ILE A 128 13.92 -17.55 -7.16
CA ILE A 128 12.72 -17.21 -7.95
C ILE A 128 12.00 -16.02 -7.31
N THR A 129 11.82 -16.05 -5.99
CA THR A 129 11.13 -14.97 -5.24
C THR A 129 11.86 -13.63 -5.40
N PHE A 130 13.18 -13.62 -5.29
CA PHE A 130 13.99 -12.41 -5.42
C PHE A 130 13.80 -11.75 -6.80
N PHE A 131 13.96 -12.50 -7.90
CA PHE A 131 13.78 -11.92 -9.23
C PHE A 131 12.32 -11.61 -9.53
N LEU A 132 11.38 -12.42 -9.05
CA LEU A 132 9.96 -12.12 -9.20
C LEU A 132 9.60 -10.81 -8.51
N SER A 133 10.19 -10.52 -7.35
CA SER A 133 9.98 -9.27 -6.61
C SER A 133 10.67 -8.05 -7.22
N SER A 134 11.64 -8.22 -8.11
CA SER A 134 12.14 -7.08 -8.90
C SER A 134 11.17 -6.66 -10.02
N ALA A 135 10.29 -7.57 -10.43
CA ALA A 135 9.32 -7.36 -11.51
C ALA A 135 7.91 -7.04 -10.99
N LEU A 136 7.60 -7.45 -9.75
CA LEU A 136 6.33 -7.24 -9.07
C LEU A 136 6.55 -6.55 -7.73
N ASP A 137 5.50 -5.98 -7.13
CA ASP A 137 5.57 -5.44 -5.77
C ASP A 137 5.89 -6.53 -4.70
N ASN A 138 6.50 -6.12 -3.57
CA ASN A 138 6.99 -7.05 -2.54
C ASN A 138 5.86 -7.81 -1.81
N LEU A 139 4.71 -7.17 -1.55
CA LEU A 139 3.53 -7.80 -0.96
C LEU A 139 2.91 -8.76 -1.97
N THR A 140 2.82 -8.30 -3.22
CA THR A 140 2.29 -9.07 -4.34
C THR A 140 3.10 -10.36 -4.53
N THR A 141 4.42 -10.27 -4.58
CA THR A 141 5.32 -11.43 -4.72
C THR A 141 5.18 -12.37 -3.53
N SER A 142 5.10 -11.84 -2.31
CA SER A 142 4.92 -12.63 -1.11
C SER A 142 3.61 -13.44 -1.14
N ILE A 143 2.50 -12.83 -1.57
CA ILE A 143 1.19 -13.49 -1.69
C ILE A 143 1.26 -14.64 -2.69
N VAL A 144 1.81 -14.38 -3.89
CA VAL A 144 2.00 -15.39 -4.94
C VAL A 144 2.82 -16.56 -4.43
N MET A 145 4.00 -16.28 -3.87
CA MET A 145 4.92 -17.33 -3.44
C MET A 145 4.36 -18.13 -2.25
N ILE A 146 3.60 -17.51 -1.35
CA ILE A 146 2.88 -18.23 -0.28
C ILE A 146 1.77 -19.14 -0.84
N ALA A 147 1.03 -18.69 -1.86
CA ALA A 147 0.05 -19.53 -2.55
C ALA A 147 0.71 -20.75 -3.21
N LEU A 148 1.90 -20.57 -3.80
CA LEU A 148 2.68 -21.66 -4.39
C LEU A 148 3.28 -22.60 -3.35
N LEU A 149 3.81 -22.08 -2.24
CA LEU A 149 4.39 -22.88 -1.16
C LEU A 149 3.38 -23.89 -0.58
N ARG A 150 2.08 -23.53 -0.53
CA ARG A 150 1.02 -24.46 -0.11
C ARG A 150 0.91 -25.70 -0.99
N LYS A 151 1.29 -25.62 -2.27
CA LYS A 151 1.28 -26.75 -3.23
C LYS A 151 2.60 -27.53 -3.20
N LEU A 152 3.72 -26.88 -2.92
CA LEU A 152 5.05 -27.48 -2.94
C LEU A 152 5.42 -28.22 -1.63
N ILE A 153 4.93 -27.73 -0.48
CA ILE A 153 5.34 -28.25 0.84
C ILE A 153 4.08 -28.61 1.63
N ALA A 154 3.86 -29.91 1.82
CA ALA A 154 2.70 -30.42 2.57
C ALA A 154 2.82 -30.16 4.09
N ASP A 155 4.02 -30.28 4.65
CA ASP A 155 4.25 -30.07 6.08
C ASP A 155 4.10 -28.59 6.48
N LYS A 156 3.37 -28.34 7.57
CA LYS A 156 3.05 -26.98 8.02
C LYS A 156 4.28 -26.24 8.57
N HIS A 157 5.11 -26.91 9.35
CA HIS A 157 6.26 -26.29 10.01
C HIS A 157 7.34 -25.92 8.98
N GLU A 158 7.61 -26.80 8.02
CA GLU A 158 8.48 -26.51 6.89
C GLU A 158 7.93 -25.39 6.02
N ARG A 159 6.63 -25.38 5.74
CA ARG A 159 6.02 -24.31 4.96
C ARG A 159 6.17 -22.94 5.63
N TRP A 160 6.09 -22.86 6.95
CA TRP A 160 6.33 -21.62 7.68
C TRP A 160 7.78 -21.15 7.58
N PHE A 161 8.73 -22.07 7.70
CA PHE A 161 10.15 -21.74 7.52
C PHE A 161 10.43 -21.20 6.10
N PHE A 162 9.94 -21.89 5.07
CA PHE A 162 10.06 -21.44 3.69
C PHE A 162 9.30 -20.15 3.42
N GLY A 163 8.14 -19.95 4.07
CA GLY A 163 7.39 -18.71 4.03
C GLY A 163 8.23 -17.54 4.52
N GLY A 164 8.94 -17.71 5.65
CA GLY A 164 9.89 -16.72 6.14
C GLY A 164 11.00 -16.40 5.11
N MET A 165 11.58 -17.42 4.48
CA MET A 165 12.58 -17.23 3.42
C MET A 165 12.03 -16.48 2.21
N VAL A 166 10.78 -16.74 1.82
CA VAL A 166 10.09 -16.01 0.76
C VAL A 166 9.94 -14.53 1.13
N ILE A 167 9.50 -14.21 2.35
CA ILE A 167 9.37 -12.81 2.78
C ILE A 167 10.72 -12.09 2.74
N LEU A 168 11.79 -12.74 3.20
CA LEU A 168 13.15 -12.17 3.14
C LEU A 168 13.61 -11.95 1.69
N ALA A 169 13.43 -12.94 0.82
CA ALA A 169 13.82 -12.85 -0.57
C ALA A 169 13.02 -11.79 -1.34
N ALA A 170 11.71 -11.68 -1.09
CA ALA A 170 10.86 -10.68 -1.73
C ALA A 170 11.30 -9.26 -1.33
N ASN A 171 11.48 -8.99 -0.03
CA ASN A 171 11.94 -7.68 0.44
C ASN A 171 13.38 -7.33 0.02
N THR A 172 14.18 -8.30 -0.40
CA THR A 172 15.54 -8.04 -0.90
C THR A 172 15.55 -7.81 -2.42
N GLY A 173 14.57 -8.36 -3.14
CA GLY A 173 14.52 -8.35 -4.61
C GLY A 173 13.74 -7.19 -5.21
N GLY A 174 12.73 -6.68 -4.52
CA GLY A 174 12.00 -5.45 -4.86
C GLY A 174 12.54 -4.25 -4.09
#